data_AF-A0A6L3W0P7-F1
#
_entry.id   AF-A0A6L3W0P7-F1
#
_cell.length_a   1.000
_cell.length_b   1.000
_cell.length_c   1.000
_cell.angle_alpha   90.00
_cell.angle_beta   90.00
_cell.angle_gamma   90.00
#
_symmetry.space_group_name_H-M   'P 1'
#
loop_
_entity.id
_entity.type
_entity.pdbx_description
1 polymer ?
#
loop_
_entity_poly.entity_id
_entity_poly.type
_entity_poly.pdbx_seq_one_letter_code
_entity_poly.pdbx_strand_id
1 'polypeptide(L)'
;MNDHEVHEECLRLLRDGMPDPAPDTFDEERDFLPLGRDMDGDVAVVTFLHQWSGAGVDPFIEGRTFHRRDGEWMGLGGGGGSAPYEPLVRRSSGEMGRYLYKYGTGRTVRNANRLLPWGAKWVNEARLRASAEVTRVRVGKRLLNVPAHGHIVVVWGARRGPVLEALAADGSVLDTLDLDRPSVPARSDA
;
A
#
# COMPACT_ATOMS: atom_id res chain seq x y z
N MET A 1 -6.81 12.19 -15.38
CA MET A 1 -6.99 10.92 -14.67
C MET A 1 -8.34 10.32 -15.01
N ASN A 2 -8.34 9.16 -15.65
CA ASN A 2 -9.57 8.41 -15.89
C ASN A 2 -9.91 7.60 -14.64
N ASP A 3 -10.63 8.20 -13.69
CA ASP A 3 -11.03 7.55 -12.42
C ASP A 3 -11.73 6.20 -12.62
N HIS A 4 -12.43 6.05 -13.75
CA HIS A 4 -13.09 4.81 -14.13
C HIS A 4 -12.08 3.69 -14.44
N GLU A 5 -11.02 3.98 -15.19
CA GLU A 5 -9.98 3.00 -15.54
C GLU A 5 -9.21 2.53 -14.31
N VAL A 6 -8.83 3.46 -13.42
CA VAL A 6 -8.18 3.12 -12.15
C VAL A 6 -9.10 2.25 -11.29
N HIS A 7 -10.41 2.51 -11.29
CA HIS A 7 -11.38 1.69 -10.57
C HIS A 7 -11.50 0.28 -11.14
N GLU A 8 -11.65 0.13 -12.46
CA GLU A 8 -11.69 -1.19 -13.11
C GLU A 8 -10.40 -1.98 -12.86
N GLU A 9 -9.25 -1.32 -12.91
CA GLU A 9 -7.97 -1.94 -12.59
C GLU A 9 -7.89 -2.38 -11.13
N CYS A 10 -8.43 -1.61 -10.18
CA CYS A 10 -8.56 -2.07 -8.80
C CYS A 10 -9.36 -3.37 -8.72
N LEU A 11 -10.53 -3.44 -9.37
CA LEU A 11 -11.38 -4.63 -9.34
C LEU A 11 -10.67 -5.83 -9.98
N ARG A 12 -9.95 -5.63 -11.08
CA ARG A 12 -9.08 -6.64 -11.70
C ARG A 12 -8.02 -7.14 -10.72
N LEU A 13 -7.26 -6.24 -10.08
CA LEU A 13 -6.22 -6.58 -9.11
C LEU A 13 -6.78 -7.30 -7.88
N LEU A 14 -7.97 -6.89 -7.41
CA LEU A 14 -8.67 -7.52 -6.30
C LEU A 14 -9.22 -8.92 -6.63
N ARG A 15 -9.43 -9.23 -7.90
CA ARG A 15 -9.86 -10.55 -8.37
C ARG A 15 -8.66 -11.44 -8.69
N ASP A 16 -7.72 -10.93 -9.48
CA ASP A 16 -6.71 -11.72 -10.18
C ASP A 16 -5.33 -11.67 -9.51
N GLY A 17 -5.05 -10.67 -8.66
CA GLY A 17 -3.74 -10.45 -8.08
C GLY A 17 -2.92 -9.36 -8.74
N MET A 18 -1.81 -9.01 -8.08
CA MET A 18 -0.78 -8.16 -8.70
C MET A 18 -0.14 -8.91 -9.87
N PRO A 19 0.29 -8.22 -10.95
CA PRO A 19 1.10 -8.85 -11.98
C PRO A 19 2.37 -9.48 -11.39
N ASP A 20 2.82 -10.58 -12.00
CA ASP A 20 4.08 -11.26 -11.65
C ASP A 20 4.91 -11.47 -12.93
N PRO A 21 6.04 -10.76 -13.13
CA PRO A 21 6.61 -9.78 -12.20
C PRO A 21 5.74 -8.52 -12.06
N ALA A 22 5.86 -7.84 -10.91
CA ALA A 22 5.22 -6.55 -10.70
C ALA A 22 5.80 -5.49 -11.66
N PRO A 23 4.99 -4.55 -12.18
CA PRO A 23 5.49 -3.51 -13.08
C PRO A 23 6.52 -2.61 -12.40
N ASP A 24 7.60 -2.30 -13.09
CA ASP A 24 8.69 -1.42 -12.64
C ASP A 24 8.93 -0.23 -13.58
N THR A 25 8.12 -0.10 -14.64
CA THR A 25 8.06 1.02 -15.56
C THR A 25 6.62 1.33 -15.92
N PHE A 26 6.34 2.59 -16.25
CA PHE A 26 5.04 2.98 -16.76
C PHE A 26 4.83 2.45 -18.18
N ASP A 27 3.57 2.12 -18.46
CA ASP A 27 3.08 1.93 -19.82
C ASP A 27 2.99 3.29 -20.51
N GLU A 28 3.38 3.39 -21.79
CA GLU A 28 3.32 4.63 -22.57
C GLU A 28 1.88 5.17 -22.68
N GLU A 29 0.88 4.28 -22.57
CA GLU A 29 -0.53 4.63 -22.68
C GLU A 29 -1.18 4.99 -21.33
N ARG A 30 -0.49 4.79 -20.20
CA ARG A 30 -1.08 4.95 -18.86
C ARG A 30 -0.31 5.91 -17.96
N ASP A 31 -1.06 6.71 -17.23
CA ASP A 31 -0.56 7.68 -16.25
C ASP A 31 -0.46 7.10 -14.81
N PHE A 32 -0.68 5.78 -14.65
CA PHE A 32 -0.63 5.09 -13.37
C PHE A 32 0.05 3.72 -13.44
N LEU A 33 0.64 3.29 -12.32
CA LEU A 33 1.37 2.04 -12.17
C LEU A 33 0.96 1.35 -10.85
N PRO A 34 0.44 0.10 -10.86
CA PRO A 34 0.10 -0.64 -9.65
C PRO A 34 1.33 -0.93 -8.78
N LEU A 35 1.34 -0.44 -7.54
CA LEU A 35 2.43 -0.65 -6.58
C LEU A 35 2.17 -1.78 -5.59
N GLY A 36 0.91 -2.10 -5.29
CA GLY A 36 0.64 -3.10 -4.26
C GLY A 36 -0.82 -3.29 -3.95
N ARG A 37 -1.11 -4.44 -3.34
CA ARG A 37 -2.42 -4.84 -2.85
C ARG A 37 -2.26 -5.62 -1.57
N ASP A 38 -3.17 -5.40 -0.62
CA ASP A 38 -3.37 -6.29 0.53
C ASP A 38 -4.86 -6.48 0.80
N MET A 39 -5.19 -7.61 1.42
CA MET A 39 -6.55 -8.01 1.78
C MET A 39 -6.58 -8.62 3.17
N ASP A 40 -7.58 -8.24 3.95
CA ASP A 40 -7.85 -8.81 5.27
C ASP A 40 -9.32 -9.19 5.40
N GLY A 41 -9.63 -10.45 5.09
CA GLY A 41 -11.00 -10.95 5.07
C GLY A 41 -11.87 -10.18 4.07
N ASP A 42 -12.73 -9.29 4.59
CA ASP A 42 -13.67 -8.50 3.82
C ASP A 42 -13.20 -7.08 3.52
N VAL A 43 -11.96 -6.69 3.85
CA VAL A 43 -11.42 -5.38 3.46
C VAL A 43 -10.19 -5.53 2.58
N ALA A 44 -9.95 -4.55 1.72
CA ALA A 44 -8.80 -4.54 0.82
C ALA A 44 -8.31 -3.12 0.57
N VAL A 45 -7.07 -3.01 0.10
CA VAL A 45 -6.49 -1.77 -0.40
C VAL A 45 -5.62 -2.07 -1.61
N VAL A 46 -5.63 -1.15 -2.57
CA VAL A 46 -4.76 -1.17 -3.76
C VAL A 46 -4.07 0.19 -3.85
N THR A 47 -2.77 0.20 -4.12
CA THR A 47 -1.98 1.43 -4.28
C THR A 47 -1.41 1.58 -5.68
N PHE A 48 -1.37 2.81 -6.17
CA PHE A 48 -0.85 3.17 -7.48
C PHE A 48 0.14 4.32 -7.36
N LEU A 49 1.20 4.29 -8.16
CA LEU A 49 2.01 5.45 -8.47
C LEU A 49 1.37 6.16 -9.66
N HIS A 50 1.18 7.47 -9.57
CA HIS A 50 0.70 8.30 -10.66
C HIS A 50 1.79 9.25 -11.11
N GLN A 51 1.91 9.43 -12.42
CA GLN A 51 2.79 10.42 -13.04
C GLN A 51 2.00 11.26 -14.04
N TRP A 52 2.35 12.53 -14.21
CA TRP A 52 1.75 13.38 -15.23
C TRP A 52 2.78 13.76 -16.28
N SER A 53 2.56 13.40 -17.55
CA SER A 53 3.38 13.88 -18.64
C SER A 53 3.10 15.38 -18.90
N GLY A 54 4.08 16.24 -18.62
CA GLY A 54 4.08 17.64 -19.09
C GLY A 54 3.40 18.70 -18.22
N ALA A 55 2.97 18.40 -16.98
CA ALA A 55 2.28 19.39 -16.12
C ALA A 55 3.11 19.97 -14.96
N GLY A 56 4.36 19.56 -14.78
CA GLY A 56 5.18 20.00 -13.64
C GLY A 56 4.62 19.59 -12.27
N VAL A 57 3.73 18.59 -12.24
CA VAL A 57 3.15 18.01 -11.03
C VAL A 57 4.04 16.85 -10.59
N ASP A 58 4.53 16.92 -9.35
CA ASP A 58 5.31 15.82 -8.78
C ASP A 58 4.48 14.53 -8.73
N PRO A 59 5.10 13.37 -9.00
CA PRO A 59 4.42 12.10 -8.90
C PRO A 59 3.85 11.90 -7.49
N PHE A 60 2.73 11.19 -7.41
CA PHE A 60 2.07 10.91 -6.15
C PHE A 60 1.64 9.45 -6.07
N ILE A 61 1.49 8.95 -4.85
CA ILE A 61 1.00 7.60 -4.58
C ILE A 61 -0.40 7.68 -4.01
N GLU A 62 -1.36 7.07 -4.70
CA GLU A 62 -2.73 6.89 -4.24
C GLU A 62 -2.89 5.52 -3.57
N GLY A 63 -3.75 5.45 -2.55
CA GLY A 63 -4.31 4.19 -2.05
C GLY A 63 -5.84 4.23 -2.08
N ARG A 64 -6.46 3.21 -2.69
CA ARG A 64 -7.92 3.01 -2.77
C ARG A 64 -8.33 1.85 -1.89
N THR A 65 -9.25 2.12 -0.95
CA THR A 65 -9.72 1.14 0.04
C THR A 65 -11.07 0.57 -0.36
N PHE A 66 -11.28 -0.71 -0.08
CA PHE A 66 -12.48 -1.45 -0.45
C PHE A 66 -13.02 -2.27 0.72
N HIS A 67 -14.31 -2.57 0.66
CA HIS A 67 -14.96 -3.54 1.52
C HIS A 67 -15.83 -4.47 0.68
N ARG A 68 -15.74 -5.77 0.95
CA ARG A 68 -16.54 -6.80 0.30
C ARG A 68 -17.89 -6.92 1.00
N ARG A 69 -18.96 -6.70 0.24
CA ARG A 69 -20.33 -6.84 0.71
C ARG A 69 -21.13 -7.62 -0.34
N ASP A 70 -21.90 -8.60 0.12
CA ASP A 70 -22.78 -9.40 -0.74
C ASP A 70 -22.05 -10.03 -1.95
N GLY A 71 -20.77 -10.38 -1.75
CA GLY A 71 -19.91 -10.99 -2.76
C GLY A 71 -19.10 -10.01 -3.60
N GLU A 72 -19.46 -8.71 -3.60
CA GLU A 72 -18.90 -7.66 -4.45
C GLU A 72 -17.95 -6.73 -3.70
N TRP A 73 -16.93 -6.20 -4.38
CA TRP A 73 -16.01 -5.21 -3.83
C TRP A 73 -16.57 -3.80 -4.03
N MET A 74 -16.81 -3.10 -2.92
CA MET A 74 -17.30 -1.73 -2.93
C MET A 74 -16.18 -0.78 -2.52
N GLY A 75 -15.94 0.26 -3.32
CA GLY A 75 -14.98 1.31 -2.98
C GLY A 75 -15.45 2.13 -1.76
N LEU A 76 -14.55 2.35 -0.81
CA LEU A 76 -14.77 3.20 0.37
C LEU A 76 -14.13 4.60 0.20
N GLY A 77 -13.42 4.82 -0.90
CA GLY A 77 -12.59 6.00 -1.13
C GLY A 77 -11.12 5.71 -0.91
N GLY A 78 -10.33 6.76 -0.81
CA GLY A 78 -8.87 6.67 -0.78
C GLY A 78 -8.21 7.99 -0.47
N GLY A 79 -6.88 8.02 -0.60
CA GLY A 79 -6.11 9.24 -0.42
C GLY A 79 -4.76 9.17 -1.13
N GLY A 80 -4.29 10.32 -1.60
CA GLY A 80 -2.98 10.49 -2.21
C GLY A 80 -1.98 11.15 -1.27
N GLY A 81 -0.70 10.88 -1.49
CA GLY A 81 0.41 11.63 -0.91
C GLY A 81 1.56 11.71 -1.91
N SER A 82 2.43 12.69 -1.77
CA SER A 82 3.62 12.85 -2.62
C SER A 82 4.43 11.54 -2.65
N ALA A 83 4.90 11.16 -3.84
CA ALA A 83 5.76 10.02 -4.01
C ALA A 83 7.18 10.37 -3.50
N PRO A 84 7.93 9.41 -2.94
CA PRO A 84 9.34 9.63 -2.63
C PRO A 84 10.15 9.87 -3.92
N TYR A 85 11.33 10.50 -3.78
CA TYR A 85 12.28 10.63 -4.87
C TYR A 85 12.67 9.25 -5.41
N GLU A 86 12.64 9.11 -6.74
CA GLU A 86 12.83 7.84 -7.46
C GLU A 86 11.97 6.70 -6.89
N PRO A 87 10.63 6.77 -7.01
CA PRO A 87 9.73 5.89 -6.28
C PRO A 87 9.91 4.40 -6.64
N LEU A 88 10.40 4.10 -7.84
CA LEU A 88 10.59 2.73 -8.29
C LEU A 88 11.97 2.14 -7.93
N VAL A 89 12.93 2.96 -7.50
CA VAL A 89 14.27 2.51 -7.12
C VAL A 89 14.25 1.92 -5.72
N ARG A 90 14.60 0.64 -5.58
CA ARG A 90 14.67 -0.04 -4.29
C ARG A 90 16.02 0.17 -3.61
N ARG A 91 15.99 0.71 -2.39
CA ARG A 91 17.18 1.09 -1.61
C ARG A 91 17.54 0.01 -0.59
N SER A 92 18.81 -0.10 -0.23
CA SER A 92 19.28 -0.97 0.85
C SER A 92 18.83 -0.49 2.23
N SER A 93 18.92 -1.36 3.23
CA SER A 93 18.62 -0.99 4.62
C SER A 93 19.62 0.04 5.16
N GLY A 94 20.86 0.05 4.65
CA GLY A 94 21.87 1.03 4.98
C GLY A 94 21.50 2.44 4.53
N GLU A 95 21.04 2.58 3.28
CA GLU A 95 20.53 3.85 2.73
C GLU A 95 19.25 4.30 3.44
N MET A 96 18.30 3.39 3.67
CA MET A 96 17.04 3.71 4.36
C MET A 96 17.20 3.91 5.88
N GLY A 97 18.31 3.45 6.45
CA GLY A 97 18.54 3.33 7.88
C GLY A 97 17.60 2.36 8.61
N ARG A 98 16.90 1.48 7.88
CA ARG A 98 15.92 0.50 8.40
C ARG A 98 15.49 -0.48 7.31
N TYR A 99 14.87 -1.59 7.70
CA TYR A 99 14.36 -2.61 6.77
C TYR A 99 12.95 -2.29 6.26
N LEU A 100 12.09 -1.68 7.09
CA LEU A 100 10.75 -1.23 6.71
C LEU A 100 10.53 0.23 7.09
N TYR A 101 10.00 1.02 6.16
CA TYR A 101 9.68 2.43 6.36
C TYR A 101 8.20 2.69 6.07
N LYS A 102 7.44 3.10 7.10
CA LYS A 102 6.06 3.58 6.93
C LYS A 102 6.07 5.04 6.51
N TYR A 103 5.65 5.31 5.28
CA TYR A 103 5.64 6.66 4.71
C TYR A 103 4.23 7.25 4.56
N GLY A 104 3.17 6.43 4.69
CA GLY A 104 1.80 6.89 4.58
C GLY A 104 0.83 6.04 5.37
N THR A 105 -0.27 6.65 5.80
CA THR A 105 -1.40 5.96 6.43
C THR A 105 -2.71 6.55 5.95
N GLY A 106 -3.73 5.71 5.80
CA GLY A 106 -5.07 6.11 5.44
C GLY A 106 -6.12 5.50 6.36
N ARG A 107 -7.27 6.18 6.49
CA ARG A 107 -8.41 5.65 7.23
C ARG A 107 -9.71 6.03 6.56
N THR A 108 -10.50 5.04 6.14
CA THR A 108 -11.78 5.23 5.46
C THR A 108 -12.93 4.68 6.29
N VAL A 109 -14.08 5.36 6.26
CA VAL A 109 -15.26 4.93 7.03
C VAL A 109 -15.90 3.74 6.32
N ARG A 110 -16.01 2.61 6.99
CA ARG A 110 -16.64 1.38 6.48
C ARG A 110 -18.17 1.46 6.45
N ASN A 111 -18.78 2.24 7.35
CA ASN A 111 -20.22 2.38 7.53
C ASN A 111 -20.67 3.85 7.41
N ALA A 112 -20.34 4.49 6.28
CA ALA A 112 -20.70 5.89 6.04
C ALA A 112 -22.22 6.11 6.06
N ASN A 113 -23.00 5.19 5.48
CA ASN A 113 -24.45 5.28 5.34
C ASN A 113 -25.24 4.77 6.57
N ARG A 114 -24.69 4.92 7.79
CA ARG A 114 -25.36 4.44 9.01
C ARG A 114 -26.56 5.33 9.36
N LEU A 115 -27.69 4.71 9.68
CA LEU A 115 -28.92 5.40 10.13
C LEU A 115 -28.95 5.63 11.66
N LEU A 116 -28.14 4.89 12.42
CA LEU A 116 -28.12 4.92 13.88
C LEU A 116 -26.71 5.31 14.39
N PRO A 117 -26.61 5.94 15.58
CA PRO A 117 -25.37 6.55 16.09
C PRO A 117 -24.32 5.54 16.61
N TRP A 118 -24.39 4.27 16.21
CA TRP A 118 -23.35 3.30 16.55
C TRP A 118 -21.99 3.76 15.99
N GLY A 119 -20.93 3.54 16.76
CA GLY A 119 -19.58 4.04 16.45
C GLY A 119 -19.14 3.72 15.02
N ALA A 120 -18.44 4.68 14.39
CA ALA A 120 -17.88 4.48 13.07
C ALA A 120 -16.93 3.28 13.05
N LYS A 121 -17.13 2.39 12.08
CA LYS A 121 -16.19 1.32 11.76
C LYS A 121 -15.23 1.86 10.70
N TRP A 122 -13.96 1.55 10.85
CA TRP A 122 -12.91 2.07 9.99
C TRP A 122 -12.20 0.93 9.30
N VAL A 123 -11.78 1.20 8.07
CA VAL A 123 -10.72 0.43 7.40
C VAL A 123 -9.48 1.29 7.44
N ASN A 124 -8.39 0.74 7.96
CA ASN A 124 -7.11 1.41 8.05
C ASN A 124 -6.16 0.81 7.04
N GLU A 125 -5.27 1.64 6.51
CA GLU A 125 -4.17 1.20 5.66
C GLU A 125 -2.87 1.91 6.01
N ALA A 126 -1.76 1.23 5.72
CA ALA A 126 -0.42 1.77 5.84
C ALA A 126 0.40 1.43 4.59
N ARG A 127 1.11 2.41 4.07
CA ARG A 127 1.99 2.28 2.91
C ARG A 127 3.42 2.25 3.38
N LEU A 128 4.15 1.27 2.88
CA LEU A 128 5.47 0.88 3.36
C LEU A 128 6.45 0.83 2.20
N ARG A 129 7.69 1.19 2.49
CA ARG A 129 8.85 0.87 1.68
C ARG A 129 9.67 -0.18 2.39
N ALA A 130 10.01 -1.24 1.67
CA ALA A 130 10.87 -2.31 2.12
C ALA A 130 12.25 -2.18 1.48
N SER A 131 13.30 -2.43 2.26
CA SER A 131 14.67 -2.40 1.76
C SER A 131 14.98 -3.58 0.84
N ALA A 132 16.09 -3.53 0.11
CA ALA A 132 16.53 -4.58 -0.83
C ALA A 132 16.63 -5.98 -0.18
N GLU A 133 16.97 -6.04 1.10
CA GLU A 133 17.15 -7.27 1.87
C GLU A 133 15.83 -7.98 2.22
N VAL A 134 14.71 -7.24 2.25
CA VAL A 134 13.41 -7.75 2.69
C VAL A 134 12.64 -8.38 1.53
N THR A 135 12.67 -9.70 1.38
CA THR A 135 11.94 -10.37 0.28
C THR A 135 10.46 -10.56 0.55
N ARG A 136 10.06 -10.65 1.83
CA ARG A 136 8.68 -10.86 2.25
C ARG A 136 8.36 -10.07 3.51
N VAL A 137 7.09 -9.73 3.70
CA VAL A 137 6.57 -9.14 4.94
C VAL A 137 5.48 -10.02 5.50
N ARG A 138 5.59 -10.38 6.79
CA ARG A 138 4.55 -11.11 7.52
C ARG A 138 3.65 -10.14 8.26
N VAL A 139 2.34 -10.31 8.10
CA VAL A 139 1.28 -9.54 8.79
C VAL A 139 0.36 -10.53 9.49
N GLY A 140 0.66 -10.85 10.74
CA GLY A 140 0.00 -11.95 11.44
C GLY A 140 0.16 -13.27 10.68
N LYS A 141 -0.94 -13.76 10.08
CA LYS A 141 -0.93 -14.99 9.25
C LYS A 141 -0.72 -14.75 7.76
N ARG A 142 -0.80 -13.49 7.29
CA ARG A 142 -0.62 -13.13 5.88
C ARG A 142 0.87 -12.99 5.57
N LEU A 143 1.28 -13.43 4.39
CA LEU A 143 2.63 -13.29 3.89
C LEU A 143 2.60 -12.56 2.55
N LEU A 144 3.20 -11.37 2.50
CA LEU A 144 3.21 -10.49 1.35
C LEU A 144 4.59 -10.55 0.69
N ASN A 145 4.64 -10.86 -0.61
CA ASN A 145 5.87 -10.75 -1.38
C ASN A 145 6.21 -9.28 -1.61
N VAL A 146 7.50 -8.93 -1.56
CA VAL A 146 7.95 -7.56 -1.82
C VAL A 146 8.31 -7.40 -3.29
N PRO A 147 7.61 -6.54 -4.05
CA PRO A 147 7.95 -6.25 -5.43
C PRO A 147 9.37 -5.70 -5.63
N ALA A 148 9.86 -5.71 -6.87
CA ALA A 148 11.17 -5.16 -7.23
C ALA A 148 11.33 -3.70 -6.80
N HIS A 149 10.29 -2.88 -6.90
CA HIS A 149 10.27 -1.48 -6.45
C HIS A 149 10.07 -1.31 -4.92
N GLY A 150 9.92 -2.39 -4.14
CA GLY A 150 9.90 -2.35 -2.68
C GLY A 150 8.68 -1.74 -2.01
N HIS A 151 7.64 -1.35 -2.76
CA HIS A 151 6.40 -0.81 -2.18
C HIS A 151 5.48 -1.94 -1.72
N ILE A 152 4.91 -1.77 -0.53
CA ILE A 152 3.92 -2.67 0.06
C ILE A 152 2.84 -1.81 0.70
N VAL A 153 1.61 -2.31 0.68
CA VAL A 153 0.51 -1.73 1.45
C VAL A 153 -0.06 -2.80 2.37
N VAL A 154 -0.52 -2.39 3.55
CA VAL A 154 -1.16 -3.28 4.54
C VAL A 154 -2.51 -2.70 4.93
N VAL A 155 -3.55 -3.52 4.93
CA VAL A 155 -4.91 -3.16 5.36
C VAL A 155 -5.34 -3.91 6.63
N TRP A 156 -6.12 -3.26 7.49
CA TRP A 156 -6.75 -3.92 8.63
C TRP A 156 -8.05 -3.21 9.08
N GLY A 157 -9.02 -4.01 9.53
CA GLY A 157 -10.28 -3.51 10.09
C GLY A 157 -10.27 -3.35 11.61
N ALA A 158 -9.24 -3.86 12.30
CA ALA A 158 -9.13 -3.78 13.76
C ALA A 158 -8.82 -2.35 14.24
N ARG A 159 -9.13 -2.06 15.51
CA ARG A 159 -8.82 -0.76 16.13
C ARG A 159 -7.31 -0.52 16.27
N ARG A 160 -6.55 -1.58 16.45
CA ARG A 160 -5.09 -1.58 16.64
C ARG A 160 -4.42 -2.03 15.35
N GLY A 161 -3.37 -1.33 14.94
CA GLY A 161 -2.50 -1.71 13.84
C GLY A 161 -1.77 -3.02 14.13
N PRO A 162 -1.52 -3.85 13.11
CA PRO A 162 -0.72 -5.05 13.27
C PRO A 162 0.77 -4.71 13.48
N VAL A 163 1.49 -5.66 14.06
CA VAL A 163 2.96 -5.70 14.03
C VAL A 163 3.38 -6.52 12.81
N LEU A 164 4.32 -5.98 12.04
CA LEU A 164 4.84 -6.57 10.83
C LEU A 164 6.22 -7.15 11.09
N GLU A 165 6.56 -8.24 10.42
CA GLU A 165 7.92 -8.79 10.42
C GLU A 165 8.52 -8.70 9.02
N ALA A 166 9.70 -8.11 8.91
CA ALA A 166 10.47 -8.03 7.68
C ALA A 166 11.30 -9.30 7.53
N LEU A 167 11.18 -10.00 6.40
CA LEU A 167 11.80 -11.31 6.20
C LEU A 167 12.82 -11.29 5.06
N ALA A 168 13.98 -11.89 5.29
CA ALA A 168 14.96 -12.17 4.25
C ALA A 168 14.50 -13.33 3.34
N ALA A 169 15.26 -13.61 2.29
CA ALA A 169 14.98 -14.67 1.32
C ALA A 169 14.83 -16.05 1.99
N ASP A 170 15.72 -16.35 2.94
CA ASP A 170 15.74 -17.59 3.73
C ASP A 170 14.60 -17.68 4.78
N GLY A 171 13.80 -16.62 4.92
CA GLY A 171 12.70 -16.54 5.89
C GLY A 171 13.12 -16.07 7.29
N SER A 172 14.40 -15.74 7.51
CA SER A 172 14.85 -15.12 8.75
C SER A 172 14.20 -13.75 8.95
N VAL A 173 13.91 -13.42 10.21
CA VAL A 173 13.35 -12.11 10.59
C VAL A 173 14.49 -11.10 10.70
N LEU A 174 14.42 -10.06 9.88
CA LEU A 174 15.38 -8.95 9.87
C LEU A 174 15.00 -7.83 10.83
N ASP A 175 13.70 -7.54 10.94
CA ASP A 175 13.17 -6.43 11.75
C ASP A 175 11.67 -6.60 12.02
N THR A 176 11.14 -5.81 12.96
CA THR A 176 9.72 -5.70 13.26
C THR A 176 9.23 -4.26 13.24
N LEU A 177 8.05 -4.01 12.67
CA LEU A 177 7.44 -2.68 12.59
C LEU A 177 6.03 -2.70 13.18
N ASP A 178 5.82 -1.92 14.23
CA ASP A 178 4.51 -1.72 14.86
C ASP A 178 3.75 -0.57 14.18
N LEU A 179 2.64 -0.87 13.49
CA LEU A 179 1.89 0.13 12.74
C LEU A 179 1.11 1.12 13.62
N ASP A 180 0.89 0.81 14.90
CA ASP A 180 0.27 1.72 15.86
C ASP A 180 1.22 2.85 16.28
N ARG A 181 2.53 2.66 16.10
CA ARG A 181 3.51 3.71 16.42
C ARG A 181 3.54 4.76 15.32
N PRO A 182 3.72 6.05 15.65
CA PRO A 182 3.89 7.09 14.65
C PRO A 182 5.11 6.77 13.77
N SER A 183 5.04 7.19 12.51
CA SER A 183 6.17 7.07 11.58
C SER A 183 7.34 7.90 12.11
N VAL A 184 8.49 7.25 12.31
CA VAL A 184 9.75 7.97 12.51
C VAL A 184 10.22 8.43 11.13
N PRO A 185 10.49 9.73 10.90
CA PRO A 185 10.95 10.23 9.60
C PRO A 185 12.09 9.39 9.04
N ALA A 186 12.14 9.24 7.71
CA ALA A 186 13.35 8.74 7.06
C ALA A 186 14.53 9.60 7.50
N ARG A 187 15.73 9.01 7.58
CA ARG A 187 16.94 9.82 7.65
C ARG A 187 16.93 10.69 6.40
N SER A 188 17.04 12.00 6.58
CA SER A 188 17.20 12.92 5.47
C SER A 188 18.49 12.53 4.77
N ASP A 189 18.41 12.14 3.51
CA ASP A 189 19.57 12.11 2.64
C ASP A 189 20.03 13.56 2.51
N ALA A 190 21.15 13.89 3.16
CA ALA A 190 21.84 15.17 3.03
C ALA A 190 22.78 15.12 1.82
#